data_AF-A0A182IL68-F1
#
_entry.id   AF-A0A182IL68-F1
#
_cell.length_a   1.000
_cell.length_b   1.000
_cell.length_c   1.000
_cell.angle_alpha   90.00
_cell.angle_beta   90.00
_cell.angle_gamma   90.00
#
_symmetry.space_group_name_H-M   'P 1'
#
loop_
_entity.id
_entity.type
_entity.pdbx_description
1 polymer ?
#
loop_
_entity_poly.entity_id
_entity_poly.type
_entity_poly.pdbx_seq_one_letter_code
_entity_poly.pdbx_strand_id
1 'polypeptide(L)' 'MFARIANTTRSGMTNLVRYSHSHGGIPGENLPFSLTNRYKLTAMFIVFFGSGLGAPFFILRHQLLKK' A
#
# COMPACT_ATOMS: atom_id res chain seq x y z
N MET A 1 -13.14 -21.48 -29.14
CA MET A 1 -13.01 -21.63 -27.67
C MET A 1 -12.29 -20.42 -27.04
N PHE A 2 -11.13 -20.01 -27.57
CA PHE A 2 -10.34 -18.85 -27.08
C PHE A 2 -11.07 -17.51 -27.02
N ALA A 3 -11.89 -17.17 -28.02
CA ALA A 3 -12.65 -15.91 -28.03
C ALA A 3 -13.65 -15.77 -26.86
N ARG A 4 -14.17 -16.91 -26.37
CA ARG A 4 -15.11 -16.94 -25.23
C ARG A 4 -14.37 -16.66 -23.93
N ILE A 5 -13.19 -17.26 -23.77
CA ILE A 5 -12.30 -17.03 -22.64
C ILE A 5 -11.86 -15.55 -22.60
N ALA A 6 -11.48 -14.98 -23.74
CA ALA A 6 -11.11 -13.57 -23.83
C ALA A 6 -12.26 -12.60 -23.45
N ASN A 7 -13.50 -12.96 -23.78
CA ASN A 7 -14.65 -12.14 -23.42
C ASN A 7 -14.99 -12.24 -21.92
N THR A 8 -14.82 -13.43 -21.33
CA THR A 8 -15.00 -13.66 -19.89
C THR A 8 -13.93 -12.95 -19.06
N THR A 9 -12.67 -12.95 -19.49
CA THR A 9 -11.57 -12.24 -18.79
C THR A 9 -11.77 -10.72 -18.86
N ARG A 10 -12.14 -10.18 -20.02
CA ARG A 10 -12.44 -8.75 -20.18
C ARG A 10 -13.61 -8.32 -19.30
N SER A 11 -14.68 -9.11 -19.25
CA SER A 11 -15.86 -8.82 -18.42
C SER A 11 -15.53 -8.90 -16.92
N GLY A 12 -14.73 -9.88 -16.50
CA GLY A 12 -14.26 -10.03 -15.12
C GLY A 12 -13.39 -8.86 -14.66
N MET A 13 -12.42 -8.44 -15.48
CA MET A 13 -11.58 -7.26 -15.21
C MET A 13 -12.38 -5.97 -15.14
N THR A 14 -13.36 -5.80 -16.02
CA THR A 14 -14.22 -4.60 -16.02
C THR A 14 -15.08 -4.55 -14.75
N ASN A 15 -15.59 -5.69 -14.30
CA ASN A 15 -16.34 -5.76 -13.04
C ASN A 15 -15.43 -5.53 -11.83
N LEU A 16 -14.21 -6.07 -11.81
CA LEU A 16 -13.26 -5.83 -10.72
C LEU A 16 -12.93 -4.34 -10.56
N VAL A 17 -12.75 -3.62 -11.67
CA VAL A 17 -12.53 -2.17 -11.65
C VAL A 17 -13.78 -1.41 -11.18
N ARG A 18 -14.99 -1.86 -11.53
CA ARG A 18 -16.25 -1.22 -11.11
C ARG A 18 -16.64 -1.49 -9.65
N TYR A 19 -16.30 -2.67 -9.12
CA TYR A 19 -16.62 -3.06 -7.73
C TYR A 19 -15.48 -2.74 -6.75
N SER A 20 -14.29 -2.41 -7.26
CA SER A 20 -13.34 -1.62 -6.50
C SER A 20 -14.02 -0.31 -6.13
N HIS A 21 -14.12 0.04 -4.85
CA HIS A 21 -14.67 1.31 -4.35
C HIS A 21 -13.81 2.54 -4.75
N SER A 22 -13.14 2.47 -5.90
CA SER A 22 -12.28 3.50 -6.46
C SER A 22 -13.00 4.11 -7.65
N HIS A 23 -13.01 5.43 -7.70
CA HIS A 23 -13.57 6.27 -8.75
C HIS A 23 -12.79 6.11 -10.07
N GLY A 24 -11.61 5.50 -10.02
CA GLY A 24 -10.79 5.18 -11.18
C GLY A 24 -10.15 6.43 -11.79
N GLY A 25 -8.88 6.33 -12.18
CA GLY A 25 -8.17 7.46 -12.81
C GLY A 25 -7.74 8.58 -11.86
N ILE A 26 -8.03 8.51 -10.55
CA ILE A 26 -7.48 9.42 -9.54
C ILE A 26 -6.15 8.86 -9.02
N PRO A 27 -5.01 9.56 -9.24
CA PRO A 27 -3.71 9.10 -8.74
C PRO A 27 -3.73 8.91 -7.22
N GLY A 28 -3.36 7.72 -6.76
CA GLY A 28 -3.22 7.39 -5.34
C GLY A 28 -4.50 6.92 -4.64
N GLU A 29 -5.64 6.83 -5.31
CA GLU A 29 -6.89 6.31 -4.71
C GLU A 29 -6.80 4.81 -4.38
N ASN A 30 -5.98 4.07 -5.11
CA ASN A 30 -5.71 2.65 -4.87
C ASN A 30 -4.67 2.41 -3.75
N LEU A 31 -4.15 3.47 -3.11
CA LEU A 31 -3.20 3.34 -2.02
C LEU A 31 -3.92 3.23 -0.68
N PRO A 32 -3.38 2.45 0.27
CA PRO A 32 -3.96 2.32 1.61
C PRO A 32 -3.72 3.57 2.50
N PHE A 33 -3.27 4.69 1.92
CA PHE A 33 -3.04 5.96 2.60
C PHE A 33 -3.36 7.14 1.68
N SER A 34 -3.81 8.24 2.27
CA SER A 34 -4.18 9.44 1.52
C SER A 34 -2.97 10.31 1.17
N LEU A 35 -2.97 10.84 -0.06
CA LEU A 35 -1.97 11.81 -0.55
C LEU A 35 -2.40 13.28 -0.35
N THR A 36 -3.59 13.54 0.20
CA THR A 36 -4.20 14.88 0.28
C THR A 36 -3.40 15.88 1.11
N ASN A 37 -2.87 15.45 2.26
CA ASN A 37 -2.09 16.31 3.15
C ASN A 37 -0.62 15.88 3.16
N ARG A 38 0.23 16.72 2.55
CA ARG A 38 1.68 16.47 2.46
C ARG A 38 2.35 16.31 3.82
N TYR A 39 1.95 17.06 4.85
CA TYR A 39 2.56 16.96 6.17
C TYR A 39 2.21 15.65 6.85
N LYS A 40 0.94 15.22 6.76
CA LYS A 40 0.51 13.91 7.25
C LYS A 40 1.21 12.78 6.50
N LEU A 41 1.35 12.90 5.18
CA LEU A 41 2.07 11.94 4.36
C LEU A 41 3.53 11.82 4.82
N THR A 42 4.25 12.93 4.91
CA THR A 42 5.65 12.93 5.38
C THR A 42 5.79 12.33 6.77
N ALA A 43 4.91 12.69 7.72
CA ALA A 43 4.93 12.13 9.06
C ALA A 43 4.72 10.60 9.06
N MET A 44 3.75 10.10 8.27
CA MET A 44 3.52 8.65 8.11
C MET A 44 4.76 7.94 7.56
N PHE A 45 5.42 8.53 6.56
CA PHE A 45 6.62 7.96 5.96
C PHE A 45 7.83 7.97 6.89
N ILE A 46 8.02 9.04 7.69
CA ILE A 46 9.05 9.09 8.73
C ILE A 46 8.83 7.98 9.76
N VAL A 47 7.60 7.79 10.23
CA VAL A 47 7.31 6.74 11.22
C VAL A 47 7.49 5.35 10.61
N PHE A 48 7.00 5.12 9.38
CA PHE A 48 7.10 3.82 8.71
C PHE A 48 8.56 3.42 8.47
N PHE A 49 9.34 4.27 7.81
CA PHE A 49 10.75 3.96 7.54
C PHE A 49 11.63 4.10 8.78
N GLY A 50 11.40 5.10 9.62
CA GLY A 50 12.16 5.32 10.84
C GLY A 50 11.99 4.18 11.84
N SER A 51 10.80 3.59 11.96
CA SER A 51 10.59 2.42 12.81
C SER A 51 11.24 1.17 12.23
N GLY A 52 11.09 0.91 10.93
CA GLY A 52 11.75 -0.23 10.26
C GLY A 52 13.28 -0.16 10.33
N LEU A 53 13.86 1.02 10.09
CA LEU A 53 15.30 1.23 10.17
C LEU A 53 15.81 1.26 11.61
N GLY A 54 15.05 1.83 12.55
CA GLY A 54 15.46 1.97 13.95
C GLY A 54 15.34 0.67 14.76
N ALA A 55 14.37 -0.19 14.44
CA ALA A 55 14.07 -1.39 15.22
C ALA A 55 15.30 -2.31 15.44
N PRO A 56 16.14 -2.64 14.43
CA PRO A 56 17.33 -3.46 14.65
C PRO A 56 18.30 -2.88 15.67
N PHE A 57 18.51 -1.55 15.67
CA PHE A 57 19.40 -0.87 16.61
C PHE A 57 18.85 -0.89 18.03
N PHE A 58 17.54 -0.70 18.19
CA PHE A 58 16.89 -0.82 19.50
C PHE A 58 16.95 -2.25 20.04
N ILE A 59 16.72 -3.26 19.19
CA ILE A 59 16.85 -4.67 19.56
C ILE A 59 18.29 -4.98 19.96
N LEU A 60 19.27 -4.56 19.16
CA LEU A 60 20.69 -4.74 19.46
C LEU A 60 21.05 -4.10 20.80
N ARG A 61 20.67 -2.85 21.02
CA ARG A 61 20.86 -2.16 22.30
C ARG A 61 20.21 -2.93 23.45
N HIS A 62 18.98 -3.42 23.25
CA HIS A 62 18.29 -4.20 24.26
C HIS A 62 19.07 -5.48 24.61
N GLN A 63 19.60 -6.21 23.62
CA GLN A 63 20.39 -7.42 23.89
C GLN A 63 21.71 -7.10 24.60
N LEU A 64 22.42 -6.04 24.20
CA LEU A 64 23.68 -5.65 24.83
C LEU A 64 23.53 -5.22 26.30
N LEU A 65 22.34 -4.75 26.68
CA LEU A 65 22.04 -4.33 28.05
C LEU A 65 21.51 -5.44 28.94
N LYS A 66 21.28 -6.65 28.39
CA LYS A 66 20.92 -7.82 29.19
C LYS A 66 22.19 -8.36 29.84
N LYS A 67 22.14 -8.57 31.16
CA LYS A 67 23.15 -9.30 31.93
C LYS A 67 22.90 -10.80 31.84
#